data_AF-A0A3N6MKJ7-F1
#
_entry.id   AF-A0A3N6MKJ7-F1
#
_cell.length_a   1.000
_cell.length_b   1.000
_cell.length_c   1.000
_cell.angle_alpha   90.00
_cell.angle_beta   90.00
_cell.angle_gamma   90.00
#
_symmetry.space_group_name_H-M   'P 1'
#
loop_
_entity.id
_entity.type
_entity.pdbx_description
1 polymer ?
#
loop_
_entity_poly.entity_id
_entity_poly.type
_entity_poly.pdbx_seq_one_letter_code
_entity_poly.pdbx_strand_id
1 'polypeptide(L)'
;MKYWVYVHLNNDDVNQAIREQYGISNDKDEEKNIECSFCNAENKPGHTECRNCGRILSLKQETEEEEKREVLERLAELEKKGILDKIQKLGQEDAK
;
A
#
# COMPACT_ATOMS: atom_id res chain seq x y z
N MET A 1 -2.89 -36.98 -34.43
CA MET A 1 -3.87 -36.36 -33.50
C MET A 1 -3.14 -35.30 -32.70
N LYS A 2 -3.51 -34.01 -32.81
CA LYS A 2 -2.93 -32.92 -32.01
C LYS A 2 -4.01 -32.44 -31.04
N TYR A 3 -3.76 -32.59 -29.74
CA TYR A 3 -4.62 -32.11 -28.68
C TYR A 3 -4.14 -30.72 -28.25
N TRP A 4 -5.05 -29.76 -28.16
CA TRP A 4 -4.79 -28.46 -27.54
C TRP A 4 -5.46 -28.47 -26.16
N VAL A 5 -4.65 -28.26 -25.12
CA VAL A 5 -5.13 -28.15 -23.74
C VAL A 5 -5.35 -26.66 -23.48
N TYR A 6 -6.60 -26.28 -23.28
CA TYR A 6 -6.93 -24.92 -22.86
C TYR A 6 -6.84 -24.86 -21.34
N VAL A 7 -5.84 -24.15 -20.82
CA VAL A 7 -5.65 -23.93 -19.37
C VAL A 7 -6.19 -22.54 -19.05
N HIS A 8 -7.30 -22.49 -18.32
CA HIS A 8 -7.72 -21.24 -17.66
C HIS A 8 -6.82 -21.06 -16.44
N LEU A 9 -5.78 -20.25 -16.57
CA LEU A 9 -5.01 -19.82 -15.41
C LEU A 9 -5.83 -18.78 -14.66
N ASN A 10 -6.11 -19.05 -13.39
CA ASN A 10 -6.68 -18.05 -12.51
C ASN A 10 -5.64 -16.94 -12.32
N ASN A 11 -6.07 -15.68 -12.46
CA ASN A 11 -5.18 -14.54 -12.41
C ASN A 11 -4.47 -14.44 -11.05
N ASP A 12 -5.19 -14.79 -9.99
CA ASP A 12 -4.69 -14.74 -8.61
C ASP A 12 -3.54 -15.71 -8.37
N ASP A 13 -3.64 -16.95 -8.88
CA ASP A 13 -2.60 -17.98 -8.73
C ASP A 13 -1.31 -17.60 -9.48
N VAL A 14 -1.45 -17.01 -10.68
CA VAL A 14 -0.31 -16.52 -11.47
C VAL A 14 0.37 -15.37 -10.75
N ASN A 15 -0.42 -14.43 -10.22
CA ASN A 15 0.10 -13.28 -9.48
C ASN A 15 0.81 -13.71 -8.20
N GLN A 16 0.28 -14.71 -7.49
CA GLN A 16 0.90 -15.27 -6.30
C GLN A 16 2.25 -15.92 -6.62
N ALA A 17 2.30 -16.79 -7.64
CA ALA A 17 3.54 -17.45 -8.05
C ALA A 17 4.63 -16.47 -8.49
N ILE A 18 4.26 -15.37 -9.17
CA ILE A 18 5.20 -14.30 -9.53
C ILE A 18 5.75 -13.62 -8.26
N ARG A 19 4.89 -13.26 -7.30
CA ARG A 19 5.33 -12.60 -6.06
C ARG A 19 6.29 -13.47 -5.24
N GLU A 20 5.99 -14.76 -5.13
CA GLU A 20 6.83 -15.74 -4.45
C GLU A 20 8.21 -15.86 -5.12
N GLN A 21 8.25 -15.94 -6.46
CA GLN A 21 9.50 -16.05 -7.21
C GLN A 21 10.44 -14.85 -7.02
N TYR A 22 9.88 -13.66 -6.81
CA TYR A 22 10.65 -12.42 -6.61
C TYR A 22 10.78 -12.03 -5.13
N GLY A 23 10.34 -12.89 -4.20
CA GLY A 23 10.44 -12.62 -2.76
C GLY A 23 9.65 -11.38 -2.31
N ILE A 24 8.59 -11.02 -3.03
CA ILE A 24 7.70 -9.92 -2.67
C ILE A 24 6.76 -10.48 -1.59
N SER A 25 7.19 -10.42 -0.33
CA SER A 25 6.31 -10.73 0.80
C SER A 25 5.12 -9.76 0.78
N ASN A 26 3.90 -10.30 0.90
CA ASN A 26 2.76 -9.50 1.32
C ASN A 26 2.97 -9.17 2.82
N ASP A 27 3.90 -8.28 3.14
CA ASP A 27 3.90 -7.55 4.41
C ASP A 27 2.84 -6.43 4.40
N LYS A 28 1.75 -6.68 3.69
CA LYS A 28 0.49 -5.99 3.89
C LYS A 28 -0.40 -7.07 4.43
N ASP A 29 -0.62 -7.00 5.74
CA ASP A 29 -1.65 -7.71 6.47
C ASP A 29 -2.72 -8.19 5.51
N GLU A 30 -2.94 -9.51 5.42
CA GLU A 30 -4.21 -10.00 4.92
C GLU A 30 -5.27 -9.16 5.60
N GLU A 31 -5.93 -8.36 4.79
CA GLU A 31 -6.68 -7.21 5.23
C GLU A 31 -7.92 -7.78 5.94
N LYS A 32 -7.79 -8.06 7.24
CA LYS A 32 -8.83 -8.66 8.07
C LYS A 32 -9.90 -7.60 8.33
N ASN A 33 -11.16 -8.04 8.35
CA ASN A 33 -12.27 -7.17 8.73
C ASN A 33 -12.00 -6.57 10.12
N ILE A 34 -12.23 -5.26 10.24
CA ILE A 34 -12.07 -4.50 11.48
C ILE A 34 -13.45 -4.37 12.14
N GLU A 35 -13.60 -4.90 13.35
CA GLU A 35 -14.82 -4.73 14.14
C GLU A 35 -14.86 -3.34 14.77
N CYS A 36 -15.99 -2.64 14.65
CA CYS A 36 -16.19 -1.35 15.29
C CYS A 36 -16.41 -1.51 16.81
N SER A 37 -15.53 -0.94 17.63
CA SER A 37 -15.64 -0.96 19.10
C SER A 37 -16.89 -0.27 19.68
N PHE A 38 -17.67 0.43 18.85
CA PHE A 38 -18.85 1.19 19.30
C PHE A 38 -20.19 0.55 18.90
N CYS A 39 -20.26 -0.08 17.72
CA CYS A 39 -21.50 -0.64 17.20
C CYS A 39 -21.37 -2.09 16.72
N ASN A 40 -20.18 -2.68 16.89
CA ASN A 40 -19.85 -4.06 16.56
C ASN A 40 -20.05 -4.44 15.07
N ALA A 41 -20.19 -3.45 14.20
CA ALA A 41 -20.23 -3.68 12.76
C ALA A 41 -18.85 -4.13 12.27
N GLU A 42 -18.80 -5.17 11.45
CA GLU A 42 -17.61 -5.54 10.68
C GLU A 42 -17.40 -4.56 9.53
N ASN A 43 -16.20 -3.98 9.44
CA ASN A 43 -15.82 -3.05 8.39
C ASN A 43 -14.70 -3.67 7.58
N LYS A 44 -14.75 -3.47 6.26
CA LYS A 44 -13.60 -3.80 5.42
C LYS A 44 -12.41 -2.91 5.80
N PRO A 45 -11.20 -3.44 5.75
CA PRO A 45 -9.98 -2.65 5.91
C PRO A 45 -9.84 -1.60 4.80
N GLY A 46 -8.99 -0.61 5.06
CA GLY A 46 -8.84 0.57 4.20
C GLY A 46 -9.88 1.67 4.43
N HIS A 47 -10.83 1.46 5.35
CA HIS A 47 -11.70 2.53 5.86
C HIS A 47 -11.21 3.01 7.22
N THR A 48 -11.07 4.32 7.37
CA THR A 48 -10.74 4.96 8.66
C THR A 48 -11.97 5.09 9.56
N GLU A 49 -13.17 5.08 8.98
CA GLU A 49 -14.45 5.26 9.67
C GLU A 49 -15.38 4.05 9.50
N CYS A 50 -16.19 3.81 10.53
CA CYS A 50 -17.20 2.77 10.50
C CYS A 50 -18.34 3.15 9.54
N ARG A 51 -18.67 2.28 8.60
CA ARG A 51 -19.76 2.50 7.63
C ARG A 51 -21.16 2.55 8.25
N ASN A 52 -21.32 2.01 9.46
CA ASN A 52 -22.61 1.95 10.14
C ASN A 52 -22.85 3.14 11.08
N CYS A 53 -21.82 3.57 11.82
CA CYS A 53 -21.97 4.61 12.86
C CYS A 53 -21.13 5.88 12.62
N GLY A 54 -20.27 5.90 11.60
CA GLY A 54 -19.43 7.05 11.24
C GLY A 54 -18.27 7.34 12.20
N ARG A 55 -18.00 6.46 13.18
CA ARG A 55 -16.90 6.66 14.13
C ARG A 55 -15.60 6.09 13.59
N ILE A 56 -14.50 6.73 13.94
CA ILE A 56 -13.15 6.29 13.60
C ILE A 56 -12.91 4.88 14.14
N LEU A 57 -12.42 3.98 13.28
CA LEU A 57 -12.14 2.59 13.60
C LEU A 57 -10.82 2.44 14.37
N SER A 58 -9.83 3.29 14.08
CA SER A 58 -8.56 3.32 14.79
C SER A 58 -7.89 4.68 14.70
N LEU A 59 -7.71 5.32 15.86
CA LEU A 59 -6.96 6.58 15.97
C LEU A 59 -5.52 6.45 15.47
N LYS A 60 -4.90 5.28 15.69
CA LYS A 60 -3.52 5.02 15.26
C LYS A 60 -3.40 4.98 13.73
N GLN A 61 -4.36 4.36 13.05
CA GLN A 61 -4.37 4.29 11.59
C GLN A 61 -4.56 5.68 10.97
N GLU A 62 -5.46 6.49 11.53
CA GLU A 62 -5.67 7.86 11.10
C GLU A 62 -4.42 8.73 11.28
N THR A 63 -3.74 8.65 12.42
CA THR A 63 -2.49 9.38 12.65
C THR A 63 -1.38 8.97 11.69
N GLU A 64 -1.23 7.66 11.42
CA GLU A 64 -0.23 7.17 10.48
C GLU A 64 -0.51 7.59 9.03
N GLU A 65 -1.77 7.66 8.63
CA GLU A 65 -2.18 8.15 7.31
C GLU A 65 -1.91 9.64 7.15
N GLU A 66 -2.18 10.44 8.18
CA GLU A 66 -1.91 11.88 8.17
C GLU A 66 -0.40 12.17 8.13
N GLU A 67 0.40 11.48 8.93
CA GLU A 67 1.86 11.59 8.89
C GLU A 67 2.42 11.23 7.50
N LYS A 68 1.91 10.14 6.88
CA LYS A 68 2.29 9.76 5.52
C LYS A 68 1.93 10.84 4.51
N ARG A 69 0.74 11.45 4.64
CA ARG A 69 0.29 12.53 3.77
C ARG A 69 1.19 13.75 3.89
N GLU A 70 1.51 14.18 5.11
CA GLU A 70 2.40 15.32 5.36
C GLU A 70 3.79 15.08 4.75
N VAL A 71 4.34 13.88 4.89
CA VAL A 71 5.62 13.51 4.29
C VAL A 71 5.55 13.57 2.76
N LEU A 72 4.49 13.04 2.15
CA LEU A 72 4.31 13.08 0.70
C LEU A 72 4.18 14.51 0.16
N GLU A 73 3.45 15.37 0.86
CA GLU A 73 3.32 16.78 0.49
C GLU A 73 4.66 17.51 0.54
N ARG A 74 5.42 17.31 1.62
CA ARG A 74 6.78 17.86 1.76
C ARG A 74 7.72 17.36 0.66
N LEU A 75 7.67 16.07 0.33
CA LEU A 75 8.47 15.50 -0.77
C LEU A 75 8.09 16.14 -2.11
N ALA A 76 6.80 16.29 -2.40
CA ALA A 76 6.33 16.93 -3.62
C ALA A 76 6.75 18.41 -3.72
N GLU A 77 6.80 19.13 -2.60
CA GLU A 77 7.36 20.48 -2.57
C GLU A 77 8.85 20.53 -2.87
N LEU A 78 9.63 19.61 -2.29
CA LEU A 78 11.07 19.52 -2.53
C LEU A 78 11.37 19.18 -3.98
N GLU A 79 10.55 18.33 -4.60
CA GLU A 79 10.60 18.01 -6.03
C GLU A 79 10.32 19.26 -6.87
N LYS A 80 9.23 19.99 -6.60
CA LYS A 80 8.91 21.25 -7.29
C LYS A 80 10.02 22.30 -7.17
N LYS A 81 10.72 22.34 -6.04
CA LYS A 81 11.86 23.23 -5.79
C LYS A 81 13.15 22.76 -6.48
N GLY A 82 13.14 21.62 -7.16
CA GLY A 82 14.29 21.00 -7.81
C GLY A 82 15.41 20.64 -6.83
N ILE A 83 15.08 20.48 -5.55
CA ILE A 83 16.03 20.16 -4.49
C ILE A 83 16.44 18.69 -4.61
N LEU A 84 15.49 17.81 -4.95
CA LEU A 84 15.75 16.39 -5.14
C LEU A 84 16.78 16.14 -6.25
N ASP A 85 16.67 16.85 -7.38
CA ASP A 85 17.64 16.78 -8.48
C ASP A 85 19.04 17.26 -8.08
N LYS A 86 19.13 18.28 -7.22
CA LYS A 86 20.41 18.79 -6.70
C LYS A 86 21.06 17.78 -5.78
N ILE A 87 20.29 17.15 -4.89
CA ILE A 87 20.77 16.09 -3.99
C ILE A 87 21.31 14.90 -4.80
N GLN A 88 20.61 14.50 -5.87
CA GLN A 88 21.04 13.40 -6.74
C GLN A 88 22.39 13.70 -7.41
N LYS A 89 22.62 14.93 -7.86
CA LYS A 89 23.88 15.34 -8.49
C LYS A 89 25.05 15.33 -7.51
N LEU A 90 24.84 15.84 -6.29
CA LEU A 90 25.87 15.85 -5.24
C LEU A 90 26.28 14.42 -4.84
N GLY A 91 25.33 13.50 -4.69
CA GLY A 91 25.63 12.10 -4.38
C GLY A 91 26.40 11.35 -5.49
N GLN A 92 26.43 11.88 -6.72
CA GLN A 92 27.22 11.32 -7.82
C GLN A 92 28.65 11.89 -7.87
N GLU A 93 28.89 13.07 -7.29
CA GLU A 93 30.21 13.71 -7.21
C GLU A 93 31.07 13.09 -6.09
N ASP A 94 30.44 12.63 -5.00
CA ASP A 94 31.14 11.97 -3.88
C ASP A 94 31.56 10.51 -4.18
N ALA A 95 31.09 9.92 -5.29
CA ALA A 95 31.36 8.53 -5.68
C ALA A 95 32.51 8.40 -6.71
N LYS A 96 33.27 9.46 -6.98
CA LYS A 96 34.33 9.51 -7.98
C LYS A 96 35.67 9.94 -7.38
#